data_AF-A0A2S9E078-F1
#
_entry.id   AF-A0A2S9E078-F1
#
_cell.length_a   1.000
_cell.length_b   1.000
_cell.length_c   1.000
_cell.angle_alpha   90.00
_cell.angle_beta   90.00
_cell.angle_gamma   90.00
#
_symmetry.space_group_name_H-M   'P 1'
#
loop_
_entity.id
_entity.type
_entity.pdbx_description
1 polymer ?
#
loop_
_entity_poly.entity_id
_entity_poly.type
_entity_poly.pdbx_seq_one_letter_code
_entity_poly.pdbx_strand_id
1 'polypeptide(L)'
;MLLIDLRRRSCGPRAVLGRSIVSRVLFMLKPHWGEIFCRTQPYGCESHLRGGVFELILLNMGQNAPNGQAPGSTRNLTALPGNTMSMGRFLRQLPGEVRVVHDSGDLPLRWVEPSDMDDPTDYLLDNELILTSGFPLVGVEEDQQKVDEFIHRLSEAKVSALGFGLEPYFTEIPKTVIRACKRFNLTLWEIPASLPFAAVGIAFSKLLEADGAALLRNNAEANRALIRCVSDRNPEQQLVATLSQRAQCTVRLFGSTLRLRYSACAPDGPTLSSEVTELLYEQATQSDGSQQFALLQDSTGTHLGFPIRAVAPGRRQAALLGVLQASFAQTPTAVEHNLVATALGLLEVVARQKVSGSFAPTQLASSLLLGSRSALDEQQLRLLIQSTGGAQRQIRVAAIAQQSPDPESNFAHHITTLRSLLETRLVSSSGEQLLALTQAAPNPHLFKRLEDAGYLAAFSHPAAVDERAGSSLGDLAIQAKALLPRILEERRSLDAAQLPRTFASLLPQEASMQLAEQRLAGVLALPAARRDLYLAVLRAWLGANGSWDLTASTVSLHRNSVRRHIGTIGELLHVDLTEATIRMELLLALSFIKTS
;
A
#
# COMPACT_ATOMS: atom_id res chain seq x y z
N MET A 1 -18.39 -19.97 58.19
CA MET A 1 -17.17 -19.45 58.85
C MET A 1 -16.83 -18.13 58.18
N LEU A 2 -17.08 -17.02 58.88
CA LEU A 2 -16.71 -15.59 58.64
C LEU A 2 -16.97 -15.00 57.22
N LEU A 3 -17.91 -14.08 56.95
CA LEU A 3 -18.23 -12.74 57.51
C LEU A 3 -17.09 -11.71 57.34
N ILE A 4 -17.38 -10.58 56.67
CA ILE A 4 -16.79 -9.20 56.73
C ILE A 4 -17.06 -8.52 55.36
N ASP A 5 -17.44 -7.26 55.17
CA ASP A 5 -18.04 -6.17 55.96
C ASP A 5 -18.26 -5.03 54.91
N LEU A 6 -19.47 -4.48 54.81
CA LEU A 6 -19.82 -3.38 53.90
C LEU A 6 -19.96 -2.11 54.73
N ARG A 7 -18.95 -1.23 54.70
CA ARG A 7 -19.02 0.11 55.29
C ARG A 7 -19.09 1.23 54.24
N ARG A 8 -20.14 2.04 54.40
CA ARG A 8 -20.42 3.35 53.81
C ARG A 8 -19.33 4.39 54.10
N ARG A 9 -19.12 5.32 53.15
CA ARG A 9 -18.77 6.76 53.34
C ARG A 9 -19.40 7.53 52.17
N SER A 10 -20.47 8.32 52.32
CA SER A 10 -20.60 9.68 52.87
C SER A 10 -19.85 10.77 52.08
N CYS A 11 -20.59 11.57 51.29
CA CYS A 11 -20.31 12.99 51.01
C CYS A 11 -21.63 13.75 50.81
N GLY A 12 -21.78 14.87 51.51
CA GLY A 12 -22.92 15.80 51.50
C GLY A 12 -22.75 17.00 50.52
N PRO A 13 -23.53 18.11 50.66
CA PRO A 13 -24.25 18.73 49.54
C PRO A 13 -24.00 20.26 49.30
N ARG A 14 -24.69 20.81 48.25
CA ARG A 14 -24.91 22.24 47.81
C ARG A 14 -23.86 22.79 46.80
N ALA A 15 -24.16 23.58 45.77
CA ALA A 15 -25.30 24.49 45.47
C ALA A 15 -25.51 24.75 43.94
N VAL A 16 -26.79 24.93 43.58
CA VAL A 16 -27.47 25.86 42.62
C VAL A 16 -26.64 26.64 41.56
N LEU A 17 -26.99 26.51 40.27
CA LEU A 17 -27.54 27.58 39.39
C LEU A 17 -27.75 27.09 37.94
N GLY A 18 -28.78 27.62 37.25
CA GLY A 18 -28.84 27.66 35.78
C GLY A 18 -29.84 26.73 35.07
N ARG A 19 -31.14 27.03 35.15
CA ARG A 19 -32.13 26.53 34.18
C ARG A 19 -31.94 27.26 32.84
N SER A 20 -31.70 26.55 31.74
CA SER A 20 -32.05 27.03 30.39
C SER A 20 -32.46 25.90 29.45
N ILE A 21 -33.76 25.87 29.12
CA ILE A 21 -34.36 25.65 27.79
C ILE A 21 -33.48 24.87 26.78
N VAL A 22 -33.36 23.55 26.94
CA VAL A 22 -32.93 22.63 25.87
C VAL A 22 -33.79 21.36 25.82
N SER A 23 -34.71 21.16 26.77
CA SER A 23 -35.40 19.87 26.93
C SER A 23 -36.73 19.72 26.18
N ARG A 24 -36.99 20.47 25.10
CA ARG A 24 -38.32 20.44 24.43
C ARG A 24 -38.33 20.22 22.90
N VAL A 25 -37.20 19.95 22.25
CA VAL A 25 -37.15 19.71 20.79
C VAL A 25 -36.82 18.25 20.42
N LEU A 26 -36.42 17.40 21.37
CA LEU A 26 -36.00 16.02 21.07
C LEU A 26 -37.12 14.96 21.20
N PHE A 27 -38.40 15.33 21.14
CA PHE A 27 -39.52 14.40 21.43
C PHE A 27 -40.55 14.18 20.30
N MET A 28 -40.27 14.58 19.05
CA MET A 28 -41.27 14.49 17.96
C MET A 28 -40.84 13.81 16.66
N LEU A 29 -39.80 12.97 16.65
CA LEU A 29 -39.46 12.15 15.48
C LEU A 29 -39.04 10.73 15.88
N LYS A 30 -40.04 9.86 16.10
CA LYS A 30 -39.97 8.39 15.95
C LYS A 30 -41.38 7.79 16.17
N PRO A 31 -41.97 7.17 15.14
CA PRO A 31 -42.22 5.73 15.28
C PRO A 31 -41.92 4.92 14.00
N HIS A 32 -41.80 3.60 14.15
CA HIS A 32 -41.55 2.54 13.15
C HIS A 32 -40.09 2.18 12.81
N TRP A 33 -39.36 1.61 13.76
CA TRP A 33 -38.28 0.63 13.50
C TRP A 33 -38.20 -0.43 14.60
N GLY A 34 -39.33 -1.01 14.98
CA GLY A 34 -39.38 -1.99 16.08
C GLY A 34 -40.41 -3.07 15.85
N GLU A 35 -40.28 -3.88 14.79
CA GLU A 35 -41.04 -5.13 14.64
C GLU A 35 -40.56 -6.02 13.46
N ILE A 36 -39.28 -6.42 13.37
CA ILE A 36 -38.87 -7.48 12.41
C ILE A 36 -37.93 -8.56 12.98
N PHE A 37 -37.39 -8.45 14.20
CA PHE A 37 -36.49 -9.50 14.73
C PHE A 37 -36.84 -9.96 16.14
N CYS A 38 -37.85 -10.84 16.23
CA CYS A 38 -38.03 -11.74 17.37
C CYS A 38 -38.93 -12.92 16.98
N ARG A 39 -38.32 -14.08 16.63
CA ARG A 39 -38.78 -15.45 16.95
C ARG A 39 -37.94 -16.51 16.23
N THR A 40 -36.97 -17.09 16.93
CA THR A 40 -36.77 -18.55 17.18
C THR A 40 -35.48 -18.75 18.02
N GLN A 41 -35.61 -19.53 19.10
CA GLN A 41 -34.58 -19.89 20.11
C GLN A 41 -33.66 -21.06 19.63
N PRO A 42 -32.87 -21.73 20.51
CA PRO A 42 -31.68 -21.29 21.27
C PRO A 42 -30.47 -22.23 21.00
N TYR A 43 -29.23 -21.82 21.31
CA TYR A 43 -28.15 -22.64 21.91
C TYR A 43 -26.89 -21.76 22.03
N GLY A 44 -26.24 -21.84 23.20
CA GLY A 44 -25.30 -20.84 23.68
C GLY A 44 -23.86 -20.93 23.16
N CYS A 45 -23.22 -19.77 23.11
CA CYS A 45 -21.85 -19.52 23.54
C CYS A 45 -21.68 -18.01 23.71
N GLU A 46 -21.53 -17.55 24.96
CA GLU A 46 -21.07 -16.21 25.28
C GLU A 46 -19.56 -16.12 25.08
N SER A 47 -19.09 -15.15 24.28
CA SER A 47 -17.93 -14.32 24.63
C SER A 47 -17.71 -13.20 23.61
N HIS A 48 -17.66 -11.98 24.15
CA HIS A 48 -17.04 -10.75 23.63
C HIS A 48 -17.11 -10.43 22.13
N LEU A 49 -18.06 -9.57 21.75
CA LEU A 49 -17.92 -8.57 20.67
C LEU A 49 -19.11 -7.60 20.73
N ARG A 50 -19.05 -6.60 21.61
CA ARG A 50 -19.93 -5.42 21.55
C ARG A 50 -19.12 -4.19 21.90
N GLY A 51 -19.10 -3.21 20.98
CA GLY A 51 -18.68 -1.84 21.28
C GLY A 51 -17.51 -1.25 20.46
N GLY A 52 -17.18 -1.73 19.26
CA GLY A 52 -15.95 -1.29 18.55
C GLY A 52 -16.10 -0.42 17.30
N VAL A 53 -17.30 -0.22 16.74
CA VAL A 53 -17.42 0.32 15.36
C VAL A 53 -17.92 1.78 15.29
N PHE A 54 -18.51 2.31 16.37
CA PHE A 54 -19.02 3.70 16.38
C PHE A 54 -18.07 4.72 17.02
N GLU A 55 -17.00 4.29 17.70
CA GLU A 55 -16.08 5.20 18.41
C GLU A 55 -14.88 5.67 17.56
N LEU A 56 -14.57 4.97 16.45
CA LEU A 56 -13.39 5.28 15.62
C LEU A 56 -13.57 6.47 14.66
N ILE A 57 -14.81 6.87 14.36
CA ILE A 57 -15.09 7.98 13.41
C ILE A 57 -15.06 9.34 14.10
N LEU A 58 -15.29 9.41 15.42
CA LEU A 58 -15.28 10.66 16.18
C LEU A 58 -13.89 11.01 16.75
N LEU A 59 -12.97 10.06 16.89
CA LEU A 59 -11.65 10.29 17.47
C LEU A 59 -10.63 10.88 16.49
N ASN A 60 -10.84 10.78 15.17
CA ASN A 60 -9.83 11.20 14.17
C ASN A 60 -10.00 12.64 13.65
N MET A 61 -11.08 13.34 14.03
CA MET A 61 -11.30 14.76 13.68
C MET A 61 -10.85 15.75 14.78
N GLY A 62 -10.25 15.26 15.87
CA GLY A 62 -9.94 16.06 17.06
C GLY A 62 -8.47 16.41 17.33
N GLN A 63 -7.51 16.07 16.45
CA GLN A 63 -6.07 16.20 16.77
C GLN A 63 -5.25 17.16 15.89
N ASN A 64 -5.86 18.21 15.32
CA ASN A 64 -5.10 19.29 14.69
C ASN A 64 -5.70 20.67 15.03
N ALA A 65 -5.49 21.12 16.27
CA ALA A 65 -5.67 22.52 16.64
C ALA A 65 -4.41 23.00 17.39
N PRO A 66 -3.65 23.98 16.87
CA PRO A 66 -2.60 24.61 17.65
C PRO A 66 -3.23 25.46 18.76
N ASN A 67 -2.68 25.36 19.96
CA ASN A 67 -3.11 26.06 21.17
C ASN A 67 -3.07 27.59 21.01
N GLY A 68 -4.17 28.25 21.42
CA GLY A 68 -4.12 29.59 21.99
C GLY A 68 -4.78 30.70 21.16
N GLN A 69 -6.10 30.83 21.24
CA GLN A 69 -6.86 32.09 21.41
C GLN A 69 -8.36 31.78 21.34
N ALA A 70 -9.13 32.28 22.31
CA ALA A 70 -10.58 32.12 22.35
C ALA A 70 -11.25 32.89 21.19
N PRO A 71 -12.09 32.26 20.33
CA PRO A 71 -12.83 33.00 19.33
C PRO A 71 -14.22 33.39 19.86
N GLY A 72 -14.55 34.67 19.69
CA GLY A 72 -15.89 35.20 19.90
C GLY A 72 -16.92 34.54 19.00
N SER A 73 -18.16 34.52 19.49
CA SER A 73 -19.34 33.97 18.86
C SER A 73 -19.62 34.57 17.47
N THR A 74 -19.24 33.84 16.43
CA THR A 74 -19.87 33.90 15.11
C THR A 74 -20.16 32.46 14.69
N ARG A 75 -21.41 32.04 14.85
CA ARG A 75 -21.88 30.73 14.37
C ARG A 75 -22.00 30.79 12.85
N ASN A 76 -20.91 30.57 12.13
CA ASN A 76 -20.96 30.22 10.71
C ASN A 76 -21.43 28.75 10.60
N LEU A 77 -22.75 28.56 10.48
CA LEU A 77 -23.39 27.28 10.13
C LEU A 77 -23.42 27.02 8.60
N THR A 78 -22.68 27.83 7.83
CA THR A 78 -22.75 27.93 6.36
C THR A 78 -22.17 26.76 5.56
N ALA A 79 -21.86 25.61 6.15
CA ALA A 79 -21.41 24.45 5.39
C ALA A 79 -21.76 23.12 6.05
N LEU A 80 -23.05 22.84 6.22
CA LEU A 80 -23.50 21.45 6.28
C LEU A 80 -23.47 20.91 4.83
N PRO A 81 -22.67 19.88 4.49
CA PRO A 81 -22.71 19.27 3.17
C PRO A 81 -24.06 18.57 2.99
N GLY A 82 -24.97 19.21 2.26
CA GLY A 82 -26.26 18.64 1.87
C GLY A 82 -26.27 18.31 0.39
N ASN A 83 -26.86 17.17 0.03
CA ASN A 83 -27.19 16.87 -1.37
C ASN A 83 -28.14 17.96 -1.89
N THR A 84 -27.65 18.87 -2.72
CA THR A 84 -28.50 19.82 -3.45
C THR A 84 -29.00 19.18 -4.73
N MET A 85 -30.22 19.49 -5.16
CA MET A 85 -30.77 19.11 -6.46
C MET A 85 -30.99 20.35 -7.32
N SER A 86 -31.02 20.21 -8.65
CA SER A 86 -31.32 21.38 -9.48
C SER A 86 -32.81 21.72 -9.42
N MET A 87 -33.12 23.01 -9.43
CA MET A 87 -34.48 23.53 -9.35
C MET A 87 -35.35 23.03 -10.51
N GLY A 88 -34.83 22.98 -11.73
CA GLY A 88 -35.52 22.45 -12.91
C GLY A 88 -35.80 20.95 -12.82
N ARG A 89 -34.96 20.18 -12.12
CA ARG A 89 -35.25 18.78 -11.79
C ARG A 89 -36.40 18.67 -10.81
N PHE A 90 -36.41 19.50 -9.77
CA PHE A 90 -37.48 19.48 -8.77
C PHE A 90 -38.82 19.90 -9.38
N LEU A 91 -38.83 20.95 -10.22
CA LEU A 91 -40.01 21.43 -10.91
C LEU A 91 -40.68 20.35 -11.77
N ARG A 92 -39.90 19.52 -12.48
CA ARG A 92 -40.43 18.38 -13.28
C ARG A 92 -41.16 17.32 -12.46
N GLN A 93 -40.93 17.27 -11.15
CA GLN A 93 -41.58 16.32 -10.24
C GLN A 93 -42.87 16.87 -9.65
N LEU A 94 -43.08 18.19 -9.70
CA LEU A 94 -44.28 18.84 -9.21
C LEU A 94 -45.41 18.73 -10.26
N PRO A 95 -46.69 18.87 -9.84
CA PRO A 95 -47.81 18.93 -10.77
C PRO A 95 -47.62 20.07 -11.78
N GLY A 96 -48.06 19.86 -13.03
CA GLY A 96 -47.93 20.86 -14.11
C GLY A 96 -48.73 22.16 -13.89
N GLU A 97 -49.47 22.26 -12.80
CA GLU A 97 -50.18 23.46 -12.36
C GLU A 97 -49.25 24.49 -11.69
N VAL A 98 -48.05 24.08 -11.23
CA VAL A 98 -47.03 25.02 -10.74
C VAL A 98 -46.45 25.79 -11.92
N ARG A 99 -46.67 27.10 -11.95
CA ARG A 99 -46.24 27.97 -13.06
C ARG A 99 -45.01 28.78 -12.69
N VAL A 100 -43.97 28.72 -13.50
CA VAL A 100 -42.82 29.62 -13.37
C VAL A 100 -43.19 30.97 -13.97
N VAL A 101 -43.26 32.00 -13.12
CA VAL A 101 -43.65 33.38 -13.51
C VAL A 101 -42.41 34.23 -13.84
N HIS A 102 -41.30 33.97 -13.16
CA HIS A 102 -39.99 34.49 -13.50
C HIS A 102 -38.94 33.40 -13.26
N ASP A 103 -38.08 33.17 -14.24
CA ASP A 103 -36.97 32.22 -14.18
C ASP A 103 -35.64 32.98 -14.15
N SER A 104 -34.82 32.73 -13.14
CA SER A 104 -33.46 33.28 -13.00
C SER A 104 -32.35 32.26 -13.27
N GLY A 105 -32.70 31.04 -13.70
CA GLY A 105 -31.77 29.96 -14.07
C GLY A 105 -31.94 28.68 -13.22
N ASP A 106 -31.24 27.60 -13.61
CA ASP A 106 -31.31 26.31 -12.90
C ASP A 106 -30.38 26.29 -11.68
N LEU A 107 -30.77 27.03 -10.64
CA LEU A 107 -30.02 27.13 -9.38
C LEU A 107 -30.12 25.83 -8.56
N PRO A 108 -29.10 25.53 -7.73
CA PRO A 108 -29.20 24.44 -6.78
C PRO A 108 -30.31 24.72 -5.76
N LEU A 109 -30.94 23.66 -5.29
CA LEU A 109 -31.99 23.67 -4.29
C LEU A 109 -31.64 22.68 -3.19
N ARG A 110 -31.61 23.18 -1.96
CA ARG A 110 -31.21 22.45 -0.76
C ARG A 110 -32.39 21.98 0.06
N TRP A 111 -33.42 22.83 0.16
CA TRP A 111 -34.57 22.59 1.01
C TRP A 111 -35.77 23.40 0.52
N VAL A 112 -36.96 23.04 0.99
CA VAL A 112 -38.22 23.74 0.73
C VAL A 112 -38.83 24.11 2.07
N GLU A 113 -38.96 25.40 2.33
CA GLU A 113 -39.41 25.92 3.62
C GLU A 113 -40.66 26.80 3.46
N PRO A 114 -41.81 26.42 4.04
CA PRO A 114 -42.96 27.29 4.11
C PRO A 114 -42.77 28.35 5.21
N SER A 115 -42.83 29.63 4.86
CA SER A 115 -42.70 30.74 5.80
C SER A 115 -43.54 31.94 5.40
N ASP A 116 -44.29 32.45 6.38
CA ASP A 116 -45.10 33.68 6.29
C ASP A 116 -44.62 34.71 7.34
N MET A 117 -43.34 34.66 7.69
CA MET A 117 -42.72 35.67 8.55
C MET A 117 -42.46 36.97 7.79
N ASP A 118 -42.63 38.11 8.47
CA ASP A 118 -42.28 39.43 7.91
C ASP A 118 -40.79 39.55 7.56
N ASP A 119 -39.94 38.84 8.31
CA ASP A 119 -38.52 38.64 8.01
C ASP A 119 -38.09 37.20 8.32
N PRO A 120 -37.96 36.33 7.30
CA PRO A 120 -37.49 34.97 7.51
C PRO A 120 -35.95 34.84 7.54
N THR A 121 -35.20 35.90 7.20
CA THR A 121 -33.78 35.83 6.79
C THR A 121 -32.86 35.14 7.82
N ASP A 122 -33.07 35.38 9.11
CA ASP A 122 -32.26 34.79 10.20
C ASP A 122 -32.38 33.26 10.31
N TYR A 123 -33.39 32.66 9.67
CA TYR A 123 -33.68 31.23 9.72
C TYR A 123 -33.36 30.51 8.41
N LEU A 124 -32.96 31.25 7.37
CA LEU A 124 -32.72 30.68 6.04
C LEU A 124 -31.27 30.20 5.88
N LEU A 125 -31.11 29.17 5.05
CA LEU A 125 -29.81 28.74 4.55
C LEU A 125 -29.71 29.04 3.05
N ASP A 126 -28.48 29.13 2.54
CA ASP A 126 -28.22 29.26 1.10
C ASP A 126 -28.98 28.16 0.31
N ASN A 127 -29.56 28.57 -0.82
CA ASN A 127 -30.19 27.72 -1.83
C ASN A 127 -31.53 27.08 -1.44
N GLU A 128 -32.38 27.78 -0.70
CA GLU A 128 -33.71 27.29 -0.32
C GLU A 128 -34.82 27.79 -1.27
N LEU A 129 -35.95 27.08 -1.29
CA LEU A 129 -37.22 27.53 -1.89
C LEU A 129 -38.14 27.93 -0.77
N ILE A 130 -38.50 29.21 -0.71
CA ILE A 130 -39.45 29.72 0.28
C ILE A 130 -40.85 29.62 -0.28
N LEU A 131 -41.78 29.01 0.45
CA LEU A 131 -43.20 28.98 0.11
C LEU A 131 -43.96 29.95 1.03
N THR A 132 -44.60 30.96 0.46
CA THR A 132 -45.41 31.94 1.21
C THR A 132 -46.84 31.95 0.72
N SER A 133 -47.80 32.12 1.62
CA SER A 133 -49.20 32.41 1.27
C SER A 133 -49.42 33.87 0.85
N GLY A 134 -48.35 34.68 0.88
CA GLY A 134 -48.38 36.12 0.65
C GLY A 134 -48.76 36.92 1.90
N PHE A 135 -49.00 36.27 3.05
CA PHE A 135 -49.41 36.95 4.29
C PHE A 135 -48.54 38.16 4.67
N PRO A 136 -47.19 38.14 4.58
CA PRO A 136 -46.35 39.31 4.86
C PRO A 136 -46.64 40.55 4.00
N LEU A 137 -47.33 40.37 2.87
CA LEU A 137 -47.62 41.42 1.90
C LEU A 137 -49.07 41.92 1.97
N VAL A 138 -49.91 41.36 2.84
CA VAL A 138 -51.31 41.78 2.98
C VAL A 138 -51.41 43.20 3.52
N GLY A 139 -52.16 44.06 2.83
CA GLY A 139 -52.32 45.48 3.15
C GLY A 139 -51.18 46.37 2.65
N VAL A 140 -50.17 45.79 2.00
CA VAL A 140 -49.00 46.50 1.44
C VAL A 140 -48.66 46.02 0.02
N GLU A 141 -49.54 45.23 -0.60
CA GLU A 141 -49.31 44.60 -1.89
C GLU A 141 -49.13 45.60 -3.05
N GLU A 142 -49.68 46.81 -2.94
CA GLU A 142 -49.49 47.89 -3.91
C GLU A 142 -48.27 48.80 -3.59
N ASP A 143 -47.72 48.70 -2.39
CA ASP A 143 -46.56 49.47 -1.94
C ASP A 143 -45.27 48.84 -2.49
N GLN A 144 -44.80 49.38 -3.62
CA GLN A 144 -43.60 48.87 -4.30
C GLN A 144 -42.35 48.88 -3.39
N GLN A 145 -42.22 49.83 -2.47
CA GLN A 145 -41.03 49.92 -1.62
C GLN A 145 -40.96 48.75 -0.64
N LYS A 146 -42.08 48.44 0.04
CA LYS A 146 -42.14 47.34 1.00
C LYS A 146 -42.00 45.96 0.35
N VAL A 147 -42.61 45.78 -0.83
CA VAL A 147 -42.45 44.54 -1.61
C VAL A 147 -40.99 44.38 -2.07
N ASP A 148 -40.35 45.45 -2.53
CA ASP A 148 -38.94 45.43 -2.92
C ASP A 148 -38.04 45.07 -1.72
N GLU A 149 -38.30 45.63 -0.53
CA GLU A 149 -37.56 45.31 0.71
C GLU A 149 -37.70 43.84 1.12
N PHE A 150 -38.88 43.23 0.96
CA PHE A 150 -39.08 41.80 1.24
C PHE A 150 -38.31 40.90 0.25
N ILE A 151 -38.45 41.15 -1.06
CA ILE A 151 -37.78 40.34 -2.09
C ILE A 151 -36.26 40.54 -2.07
N HIS A 152 -35.78 41.75 -1.80
CA HIS A 152 -34.36 42.04 -1.64
C HIS A 152 -33.74 41.22 -0.51
N ARG A 153 -34.39 41.15 0.67
CA ARG A 153 -33.91 40.35 1.81
C ARG A 153 -33.77 38.87 1.45
N LEU A 154 -34.75 38.30 0.75
CA LEU A 154 -34.67 36.90 0.30
C LEU A 154 -33.52 36.69 -0.70
N SER A 155 -33.30 37.64 -1.60
CA SER A 155 -32.19 37.60 -2.56
C SER A 155 -30.83 37.69 -1.85
N GLU A 156 -30.68 38.60 -0.87
CA GLU A 156 -29.47 38.71 -0.04
C GLU A 156 -29.21 37.45 0.81
N ALA A 157 -30.28 36.78 1.27
CA ALA A 157 -30.20 35.48 1.94
C ALA A 157 -29.87 34.30 0.99
N LYS A 158 -29.67 34.56 -0.31
CA LYS A 158 -29.37 33.56 -1.35
C LYS A 158 -30.44 32.47 -1.46
N VAL A 159 -31.70 32.87 -1.33
CA VAL A 159 -32.84 32.03 -1.66
C VAL A 159 -32.82 31.75 -3.17
N SER A 160 -33.00 30.48 -3.57
CA SER A 160 -33.00 30.09 -4.98
C SER A 160 -34.31 30.45 -5.66
N ALA A 161 -35.43 30.35 -4.95
CA ALA A 161 -36.75 30.67 -5.48
C ALA A 161 -37.78 31.04 -4.39
N LEU A 162 -38.79 31.80 -4.81
CA LEU A 162 -40.00 32.09 -4.05
C LEU A 162 -41.20 31.38 -4.70
N GLY A 163 -41.87 30.50 -3.98
CA GLY A 163 -43.17 29.96 -4.34
C GLY A 163 -44.28 30.77 -3.67
N PHE A 164 -45.07 31.46 -4.47
CA PHE A 164 -46.17 32.29 -4.02
C PHE A 164 -47.49 31.53 -4.14
N GLY A 165 -48.12 31.21 -3.01
CA GLY A 165 -49.47 30.66 -2.95
C GLY A 165 -50.50 31.76 -3.12
N LEU A 166 -51.54 31.49 -3.92
CA LEU A 166 -52.61 32.45 -4.16
C LEU A 166 -53.57 32.51 -2.95
N GLU A 167 -54.26 31.41 -2.64
CA GLU A 167 -55.24 31.38 -1.56
C GLU A 167 -54.61 31.19 -0.18
N PRO A 168 -55.19 31.78 0.90
CA PRO A 168 -56.48 32.48 0.94
C PRO A 168 -56.43 34.00 0.71
N TYR A 169 -55.24 34.60 0.62
CA TYR A 169 -55.09 36.07 0.65
C TYR A 169 -55.15 36.74 -0.72
N PHE A 170 -54.75 36.04 -1.78
CA PHE A 170 -54.63 36.56 -3.13
C PHE A 170 -55.36 35.65 -4.15
N THR A 171 -55.78 36.22 -5.27
CA THR A 171 -56.33 35.46 -6.42
C THR A 171 -55.37 35.41 -7.59
N GLU A 172 -54.42 36.36 -7.64
CA GLU A 172 -53.29 36.42 -8.57
C GLU A 172 -52.06 36.99 -7.84
N ILE A 173 -50.86 36.68 -8.34
CA ILE A 173 -49.64 37.26 -7.78
C ILE A 173 -49.63 38.78 -8.06
N PRO A 174 -49.45 39.64 -7.05
CA PRO A 174 -49.38 41.09 -7.25
C PRO A 174 -48.30 41.50 -8.26
N LYS A 175 -48.62 42.45 -9.16
CA LYS A 175 -47.68 42.94 -10.18
C LYS A 175 -46.43 43.59 -9.60
N THR A 176 -46.51 44.10 -8.37
CA THR A 176 -45.39 44.62 -7.58
C THR A 176 -44.38 43.51 -7.25
N VAL A 177 -44.84 42.33 -6.83
CA VAL A 177 -44.01 41.13 -6.53
C VAL A 177 -43.31 40.65 -7.79
N ILE A 178 -44.05 40.52 -8.90
CA ILE A 178 -43.46 40.09 -10.19
C ILE A 178 -42.34 41.06 -10.64
N ARG A 179 -42.55 42.37 -10.48
CA ARG A 179 -41.53 43.38 -10.80
C ARG A 179 -40.32 43.30 -9.86
N ALA A 180 -40.56 43.13 -8.56
CA ALA A 180 -39.49 42.99 -7.56
C ALA A 180 -38.64 41.74 -7.82
N CYS A 181 -39.26 40.57 -8.04
CA CYS A 181 -38.55 39.33 -8.37
C CYS A 181 -37.70 39.49 -9.63
N LYS A 182 -38.22 40.13 -10.69
CA LYS A 182 -37.45 40.44 -11.91
C LYS A 182 -36.29 41.40 -11.65
N ARG A 183 -36.48 42.40 -10.79
CA ARG A 183 -35.46 43.40 -10.44
C ARG A 183 -34.30 42.78 -9.66
N PHE A 184 -34.61 41.89 -8.71
CA PHE A 184 -33.62 41.23 -7.85
C PHE A 184 -33.22 39.82 -8.33
N ASN A 185 -33.62 39.45 -9.55
CA ASN A 185 -33.31 38.18 -10.23
C ASN A 185 -33.62 36.92 -9.37
N LEU A 186 -34.75 36.94 -8.66
CA LEU A 186 -35.22 35.83 -7.83
C LEU A 186 -36.28 35.02 -8.59
N THR A 187 -36.06 33.72 -8.77
CA THR A 187 -37.04 32.85 -9.44
C THR A 187 -38.36 32.86 -8.67
N LEU A 188 -39.47 33.02 -9.40
CA LEU A 188 -40.82 33.12 -8.85
C LEU A 188 -41.71 32.03 -9.42
N TRP A 189 -42.26 31.20 -8.54
CA TRP A 189 -43.24 30.17 -8.85
C TRP A 189 -44.61 30.56 -8.32
N GLU A 190 -45.64 30.34 -9.13
CA GLU A 190 -47.03 30.38 -8.70
C GLU A 190 -47.44 28.99 -8.24
N ILE A 191 -47.87 28.90 -6.97
CA ILE A 191 -48.34 27.67 -6.36
C ILE A 191 -49.88 27.72 -6.34
N PRO A 192 -50.58 26.81 -7.04
CA PRO A 192 -52.03 26.82 -7.10
C PRO A 192 -52.63 26.44 -5.74
N ALA A 193 -53.83 26.93 -5.44
CA ALA A 193 -54.55 26.62 -4.19
C ALA A 193 -54.84 25.11 -4.02
N SER A 194 -54.91 24.36 -5.12
CA SER A 194 -55.04 22.90 -5.15
C SER A 194 -53.83 22.17 -4.56
N LEU A 195 -52.66 22.82 -4.43
CA LEU A 195 -51.40 22.20 -4.04
C LEU A 195 -50.93 22.69 -2.66
N PRO A 196 -51.13 21.91 -1.58
CA PRO A 196 -50.64 22.26 -0.25
C PRO A 196 -49.12 22.39 -0.21
N PHE A 197 -48.59 23.38 0.49
CA PHE A 197 -47.13 23.55 0.64
C PHE A 197 -46.44 22.32 1.25
N ALA A 198 -47.11 21.63 2.18
CA ALA A 198 -46.61 20.37 2.73
C ALA A 198 -46.39 19.29 1.65
N ALA A 199 -47.22 19.26 0.59
CA ALA A 199 -47.06 18.32 -0.51
C ALA A 199 -45.81 18.64 -1.34
N VAL A 200 -45.48 19.92 -1.52
CA VAL A 200 -44.23 20.38 -2.17
C VAL A 200 -43.02 19.93 -1.34
N GLY A 201 -43.03 20.15 -0.02
CA GLY A 201 -41.96 19.70 0.88
C GLY A 201 -41.80 18.17 0.94
N ILE A 202 -42.90 17.41 0.93
CA ILE A 202 -42.87 15.94 0.85
C ILE A 202 -42.30 15.48 -0.49
N ALA A 203 -42.66 16.13 -1.60
CA ALA A 203 -42.13 15.80 -2.92
C ALA A 203 -40.61 16.01 -2.98
N PHE A 204 -40.12 17.12 -2.41
CA PHE A 204 -38.68 17.40 -2.31
C PHE A 204 -37.96 16.33 -1.49
N SER A 205 -38.49 16.03 -0.29
CA SER A 205 -37.92 15.03 0.63
C SER A 205 -37.82 13.65 -0.02
N LYS A 206 -38.88 13.21 -0.72
CA LYS A 206 -38.88 11.92 -1.45
C LYS A 206 -37.81 11.87 -2.54
N LEU A 207 -37.56 12.99 -3.24
CA LEU A 207 -36.56 13.04 -4.29
C LEU A 207 -35.14 13.00 -3.72
N LEU A 208 -34.90 13.70 -2.60
CA LEU A 208 -33.65 13.65 -1.86
C LEU A 208 -33.35 12.24 -1.31
N GLU A 209 -34.36 11.58 -0.73
CA GLU A 209 -34.26 10.19 -0.27
C GLU A 209 -33.96 9.22 -1.41
N ALA A 210 -34.61 9.39 -2.56
CA ALA A 210 -34.37 8.57 -3.74
C ALA A 210 -32.93 8.70 -4.26
N ASP A 211 -32.38 9.92 -4.27
CA ASP A 211 -30.99 10.19 -4.64
C ASP A 211 -30.00 9.59 -3.65
N GLY A 212 -30.23 9.77 -2.35
CA GLY A 212 -29.41 9.15 -1.31
C GLY A 212 -29.41 7.62 -1.40
N ALA A 213 -30.59 7.03 -1.61
CA ALA A 213 -30.72 5.59 -1.78
C ALA A 213 -30.05 5.09 -3.07
N ALA A 214 -30.10 5.86 -4.16
CA ALA A 214 -29.40 5.52 -5.41
C ALA A 214 -27.88 5.56 -5.24
N LEU A 215 -27.34 6.57 -4.56
CA LEU A 215 -25.91 6.67 -4.24
C LEU A 215 -25.44 5.47 -3.39
N LEU A 216 -26.19 5.12 -2.35
CA LEU A 216 -25.88 3.96 -1.50
C LEU A 216 -25.92 2.64 -2.27
N ARG A 217 -26.93 2.45 -3.13
CA ARG A 217 -27.02 1.27 -4.01
C ARG A 217 -25.83 1.19 -4.96
N ASN A 218 -25.50 2.29 -5.64
CA ASN A 218 -24.37 2.35 -6.57
C ASN A 218 -23.04 2.04 -5.88
N ASN A 219 -22.81 2.57 -4.67
CA ASN A 219 -21.63 2.27 -3.88
C ASN A 219 -21.58 0.79 -3.46
N ALA A 220 -22.70 0.23 -2.96
CA ALA A 220 -22.79 -1.17 -2.59
C ALA A 220 -22.57 -2.12 -3.77
N GLU A 221 -23.07 -1.77 -4.96
CA GLU A 221 -22.84 -2.52 -6.20
C GLU A 221 -21.38 -2.46 -6.65
N ALA A 222 -20.75 -1.28 -6.59
CA ALA A 222 -19.33 -1.12 -6.91
C ALA A 222 -18.45 -1.95 -5.96
N ASN A 223 -18.73 -1.90 -4.65
CA ASN A 223 -18.03 -2.71 -3.65
C ASN A 223 -18.26 -4.21 -3.86
N ARG A 224 -19.48 -4.65 -4.17
CA ARG A 224 -19.76 -6.06 -4.53
C ARG A 224 -19.00 -6.49 -5.78
N ALA A 225 -18.86 -5.63 -6.78
CA ALA A 225 -18.10 -5.93 -7.99
C ALA A 225 -16.62 -6.17 -7.64
N LEU A 226 -16.01 -5.31 -6.83
CA LEU A 226 -14.64 -5.49 -6.35
C LEU A 226 -14.47 -6.80 -5.56
N ILE A 227 -15.38 -7.11 -4.64
CA ILE A 227 -15.33 -8.35 -3.84
C ILE A 227 -15.39 -9.60 -4.72
N ARG A 228 -16.20 -9.59 -5.78
CA ARG A 228 -16.32 -10.74 -6.71
C ARG A 228 -15.01 -11.04 -7.46
N CYS A 229 -14.17 -10.03 -7.71
CA CYS A 229 -12.90 -10.21 -8.40
C CYS A 229 -11.93 -11.13 -7.64
N VAL A 230 -12.05 -11.24 -6.30
CA VAL A 230 -11.15 -12.06 -5.46
C VAL A 230 -11.16 -13.54 -5.84
N SER A 231 -12.30 -14.04 -6.32
CA SER A 231 -12.47 -15.46 -6.71
C SER A 231 -12.07 -15.76 -8.17
N ASP A 232 -11.64 -14.76 -8.94
CA ASP A 232 -11.21 -14.96 -10.32
C ASP A 232 -9.83 -15.65 -10.40
N ARG A 233 -9.47 -16.21 -11.56
CA ARG A 233 -8.15 -16.79 -11.85
C ARG A 233 -7.02 -15.77 -11.71
N ASN A 234 -7.29 -14.51 -12.08
CA ASN A 234 -6.35 -13.38 -11.98
C ASN A 234 -6.95 -12.22 -11.17
N PRO A 235 -7.05 -12.36 -9.83
CA PRO A 235 -7.81 -11.43 -8.99
C PRO A 235 -7.25 -10.00 -9.00
N GLU A 236 -5.93 -9.84 -9.02
CA GLU A 236 -5.28 -8.51 -9.04
C GLU A 236 -5.56 -7.75 -10.34
N GLN A 237 -5.52 -8.43 -11.49
CA GLN A 237 -5.81 -7.81 -12.79
C GLN A 237 -7.26 -7.32 -12.83
N GLN A 238 -8.20 -8.14 -12.37
CA GLN A 238 -9.62 -7.80 -12.35
C GLN A 238 -9.97 -6.72 -11.34
N LEU A 239 -9.33 -6.71 -10.17
CA LEU A 239 -9.47 -5.64 -9.18
C LEU A 239 -9.00 -4.30 -9.74
N VAL A 240 -7.83 -4.26 -10.41
CA VAL A 240 -7.29 -3.05 -11.05
C VAL A 240 -8.24 -2.54 -12.15
N ALA A 241 -8.74 -3.44 -13.02
CA ALA A 241 -9.68 -3.07 -14.08
C ALA A 241 -11.02 -2.55 -13.53
N THR A 242 -11.60 -3.25 -12.57
CA THR A 242 -12.90 -2.90 -11.97
C THR A 242 -12.81 -1.60 -11.17
N LEU A 243 -11.72 -1.39 -10.42
CA LEU A 243 -11.48 -0.14 -9.70
C LEU A 243 -11.38 1.04 -10.67
N SER A 244 -10.57 0.90 -11.73
CA SER A 244 -10.41 1.93 -12.76
C SER A 244 -11.76 2.30 -13.40
N GLN A 245 -12.60 1.31 -13.73
CA GLN A 245 -13.91 1.54 -14.32
C GLN A 245 -14.92 2.18 -13.34
N ARG A 246 -14.93 1.78 -12.06
CA ARG A 246 -15.91 2.26 -11.07
C ARG A 246 -15.55 3.62 -10.48
N ALA A 247 -14.26 3.90 -10.30
CA ALA A 247 -13.73 5.15 -9.76
C ALA A 247 -13.27 6.13 -10.86
N GLN A 248 -13.47 5.80 -12.15
CA GLN A 248 -13.12 6.62 -13.31
C GLN A 248 -11.69 7.20 -13.24
N CYS A 249 -10.74 6.35 -12.86
CA CYS A 249 -9.36 6.76 -12.60
C CYS A 249 -8.34 5.82 -13.26
N THR A 250 -7.11 6.30 -13.41
CA THR A 250 -5.99 5.47 -13.89
C THR A 250 -5.42 4.70 -12.72
N VAL A 251 -5.39 3.37 -12.81
CA VAL A 251 -4.90 2.48 -11.76
C VAL A 251 -3.72 1.66 -12.26
N ARG A 252 -2.61 1.68 -11.55
CA ARG A 252 -1.39 0.90 -11.84
C ARG A 252 -0.99 0.09 -10.62
N LEU A 253 -0.69 -1.18 -10.80
CA LEU A 253 -0.23 -2.07 -9.75
C LEU A 253 1.20 -2.51 -10.02
N PHE A 254 2.11 -2.17 -9.12
CA PHE A 254 3.52 -2.49 -9.15
C PHE A 254 3.86 -3.62 -8.18
N GLY A 255 4.89 -4.42 -8.51
CA GLY A 255 5.52 -5.36 -7.57
C GLY A 255 6.42 -4.64 -6.57
N SER A 256 7.17 -5.41 -5.76
CA SER A 256 8.11 -4.85 -4.77
C SER A 256 9.40 -4.25 -5.38
N THR A 257 9.56 -4.36 -6.70
CA THR A 257 10.71 -3.92 -7.49
C THR A 257 10.39 -2.80 -8.48
N LEU A 258 9.30 -2.04 -8.28
CA LEU A 258 8.79 -1.04 -9.24
C LEU A 258 8.44 -1.65 -10.63
N ARG A 259 8.45 -2.99 -10.76
CA ARG A 259 8.01 -3.69 -11.96
C ARG A 259 6.49 -3.58 -12.09
N LEU A 260 6.03 -2.93 -13.16
CA LEU A 260 4.60 -2.84 -13.48
C LEU A 260 4.02 -4.25 -13.72
N ARG A 261 2.99 -4.61 -12.96
CA ARG A 261 2.30 -5.91 -13.07
C ARG A 261 1.03 -5.77 -13.90
N TYR A 262 0.19 -4.80 -13.54
CA TYR A 262 -1.09 -4.55 -14.20
C TYR A 262 -1.36 -3.04 -14.26
N SER A 263 -2.07 -2.63 -15.30
CA SER A 263 -2.51 -1.25 -15.47
C SER A 263 -3.90 -1.26 -16.08
N ALA A 264 -4.76 -0.34 -15.63
CA ALA A 264 -6.03 -0.03 -16.24
C ALA A 264 -6.19 1.50 -16.28
N CYS A 265 -6.75 2.00 -17.37
CA CYS A 265 -6.97 3.42 -17.58
C CYS A 265 -8.44 3.64 -17.88
N ALA A 266 -9.07 4.58 -17.17
CA ALA A 266 -10.36 5.09 -17.57
C ALA A 266 -10.20 5.96 -18.84
N PRO A 267 -11.24 6.10 -19.69
CA PRO A 267 -11.17 6.88 -20.92
C PRO A 267 -10.67 8.32 -20.71
N ASP A 268 -11.07 8.93 -19.60
CA ASP A 268 -10.72 10.32 -19.23
C ASP A 268 -9.66 10.39 -18.11
N GLY A 269 -8.96 9.28 -17.84
CA GLY A 269 -7.98 9.20 -16.76
C GLY A 269 -6.67 9.94 -17.09
N PRO A 270 -6.05 10.64 -16.13
CA PRO A 270 -4.76 11.29 -16.36
C PRO A 270 -3.67 10.25 -16.64
N THR A 271 -2.79 10.57 -17.59
CA THR A 271 -1.64 9.73 -17.95
C THR A 271 -0.41 10.20 -17.20
N LEU A 272 0.04 9.39 -16.25
CA LEU A 272 1.26 9.63 -15.48
C LEU A 272 2.53 9.48 -16.32
N SER A 273 3.44 10.45 -16.21
CA SER A 273 4.83 10.36 -16.71
C SER A 273 5.65 9.32 -15.92
N SER A 274 6.75 8.86 -16.50
CA SER A 274 7.65 7.90 -15.84
C SER A 274 8.26 8.48 -14.56
N GLU A 275 8.66 9.75 -14.56
CA GLU A 275 9.27 10.42 -13.41
C GLU A 275 8.32 10.49 -12.21
N VAL A 276 7.06 10.89 -12.42
CA VAL A 276 6.05 10.94 -11.35
C VAL A 276 5.72 9.54 -10.84
N THR A 277 5.73 8.54 -11.73
CA THR A 277 5.51 7.13 -11.37
C THR A 277 6.58 6.62 -10.39
N GLU A 278 7.85 6.92 -10.66
CA GLU A 278 8.98 6.53 -9.82
C GLU A 278 8.95 7.25 -8.47
N LEU A 279 8.77 8.57 -8.47
CA LEU A 279 8.69 9.38 -7.25
C LEU A 279 7.56 8.92 -6.33
N LEU A 280 6.36 8.69 -6.89
CA LEU A 280 5.21 8.24 -6.12
C LEU A 280 5.42 6.84 -5.54
N TYR A 281 6.12 5.96 -6.26
CA TYR A 281 6.49 4.64 -5.76
C TYR A 281 7.49 4.75 -4.60
N GLU A 282 8.57 5.52 -4.76
CA GLU A 282 9.57 5.72 -3.71
C GLU A 282 8.92 6.26 -2.43
N GLN A 283 8.12 7.33 -2.53
CA GLN A 283 7.39 7.90 -1.40
C GLN A 283 6.47 6.88 -0.73
N ALA A 284 5.71 6.09 -1.51
CA ALA A 284 4.80 5.08 -0.96
C ALA A 284 5.55 3.96 -0.21
N THR A 285 6.77 3.62 -0.65
CA THR A 285 7.58 2.56 -0.03
C THR A 285 8.35 3.01 1.20
N GLN A 286 8.74 4.30 1.26
CA GLN A 286 9.47 4.91 2.38
C GLN A 286 8.59 5.18 3.60
N SER A 287 7.25 5.16 3.46
CA SER A 287 6.32 5.32 4.57
C SER A 287 6.44 4.16 5.57
N ASP A 288 7.27 4.37 6.60
CA ASP A 288 7.51 3.50 7.74
C ASP A 288 6.72 3.95 9.00
N GLY A 289 5.69 4.79 8.81
CA GLY A 289 4.91 5.46 9.87
C GLY A 289 3.46 5.81 9.49
N SER A 290 2.80 6.64 10.31
CA SER A 290 1.35 6.92 10.36
C SER A 290 0.65 7.39 9.07
N GLN A 291 1.39 7.74 8.02
CA GLN A 291 0.82 8.00 6.69
C GLN A 291 0.90 6.73 5.82
N GLN A 292 -0.27 6.13 5.57
CA GLN A 292 -0.41 4.86 4.87
C GLN A 292 -0.36 4.97 3.33
N PHE A 293 -0.03 6.14 2.77
CA PHE A 293 0.01 6.37 1.33
C PHE A 293 0.82 7.62 0.97
N ALA A 294 1.27 7.71 -0.29
CA ALA A 294 1.86 8.89 -0.89
C ALA A 294 0.80 9.69 -1.68
N LEU A 295 0.92 11.01 -1.67
CA LEU A 295 0.04 11.95 -2.38
C LEU A 295 0.90 12.93 -3.17
N LEU A 296 0.64 13.05 -4.47
CA LEU A 296 1.21 14.08 -5.34
C LEU A 296 0.06 14.78 -6.08
N GLN A 297 0.12 16.10 -6.17
CA GLN A 297 -0.79 16.91 -7.00
C GLN A 297 0.03 17.65 -8.04
N ASP A 298 -0.39 17.56 -9.30
CA ASP A 298 0.23 18.25 -10.44
C ASP A 298 -0.84 18.89 -11.34
N SER A 299 -0.43 19.40 -12.51
CA SER A 299 -1.35 20.00 -13.49
C SER A 299 -2.31 19.00 -14.16
N THR A 300 -2.02 17.70 -14.06
CA THR A 300 -2.81 16.60 -14.65
C THR A 300 -3.80 16.00 -13.66
N GLY A 301 -3.58 16.15 -12.35
CA GLY A 301 -4.56 15.82 -11.33
C GLY A 301 -3.98 15.46 -9.97
N THR A 302 -4.68 14.59 -9.26
CA THR A 302 -4.30 14.07 -7.94
C THR A 302 -3.88 12.60 -8.05
N HIS A 303 -2.67 12.30 -7.64
CA HIS A 303 -2.04 10.97 -7.72
C HIS A 303 -1.79 10.40 -6.32
N LEU A 304 -2.26 9.18 -6.09
CA LEU A 304 -2.16 8.48 -4.82
C LEU A 304 -1.37 7.18 -4.99
N GLY A 305 -0.45 6.89 -4.06
CA GLY A 305 0.36 5.67 -4.03
C GLY A 305 0.19 4.91 -2.71
N PHE A 306 -0.36 3.70 -2.75
CA PHE A 306 -0.63 2.89 -1.57
C PHE A 306 0.29 1.67 -1.51
N PRO A 307 1.15 1.52 -0.48
CA PRO A 307 1.93 0.30 -0.29
C PRO A 307 1.02 -0.86 0.09
N ILE A 308 1.20 -2.00 -0.58
CA ILE A 308 0.53 -3.26 -0.25
C ILE A 308 1.49 -4.07 0.60
N ARG A 309 1.12 -4.39 1.84
CA ARG A 309 2.02 -5.08 2.78
C ARG A 309 1.39 -6.37 3.34
N ALA A 310 2.22 -7.40 3.55
CA ALA A 310 1.82 -8.59 4.31
C ALA A 310 2.05 -8.33 5.81
N VAL A 311 1.00 -7.94 6.54
CA VAL A 311 1.05 -7.86 8.00
C VAL A 311 0.97 -9.27 8.59
N ALA A 312 2.07 -9.75 9.18
CA ALA A 312 2.09 -10.95 10.01
C ALA A 312 1.91 -10.56 11.49
N PRO A 313 1.16 -11.33 12.30
CA PRO A 313 1.04 -11.06 13.73
C PRO A 313 2.42 -11.16 14.41
N GLY A 314 2.81 -10.13 15.17
CA GLY A 314 3.99 -10.16 16.04
C GLY A 314 5.23 -9.33 15.63
N ARG A 315 5.23 -8.59 14.51
CA ARG A 315 6.35 -7.67 14.16
C ARG A 315 5.88 -6.26 13.78
N ARG A 316 6.78 -5.27 13.95
CA ARG A 316 6.57 -3.84 13.67
C ARG A 316 6.62 -3.46 12.18
N GLN A 317 7.28 -4.24 11.32
CA GLN A 317 7.41 -3.93 9.88
C GLN A 317 6.85 -5.06 9.00
N ALA A 318 5.88 -4.72 8.16
CA ALA A 318 5.22 -5.63 7.23
C ALA A 318 5.95 -5.66 5.87
N ALA A 319 6.17 -6.85 5.32
CA ALA A 319 6.88 -7.03 4.07
C ALA A 319 6.11 -6.38 2.90
N LEU A 320 6.79 -5.53 2.13
CA LEU A 320 6.22 -4.88 0.95
C LEU A 320 6.01 -5.91 -0.16
N LEU A 321 4.77 -6.03 -0.63
CA LEU A 321 4.37 -6.90 -1.72
C LEU A 321 4.24 -6.14 -3.04
N GLY A 322 3.95 -4.85 -2.97
CA GLY A 322 3.79 -3.99 -4.14
C GLY A 322 3.26 -2.61 -3.78
N VAL A 323 2.94 -1.81 -4.80
CA VAL A 323 2.34 -0.48 -4.66
C VAL A 323 1.18 -0.35 -5.63
N LEU A 324 0.02 0.09 -5.14
CA LEU A 324 -1.14 0.47 -5.94
C LEU A 324 -1.11 1.99 -6.16
N GLN A 325 -1.02 2.42 -7.41
CA GLN A 325 -1.15 3.82 -7.78
C GLN A 325 -2.53 4.08 -8.36
N ALA A 326 -3.22 5.12 -7.88
CA ALA A 326 -4.51 5.58 -8.39
C ALA A 326 -4.44 7.08 -8.71
N SER A 327 -4.77 7.46 -9.93
CA SER A 327 -4.66 8.83 -10.43
C SER A 327 -5.99 9.36 -10.93
N PHE A 328 -6.41 10.48 -10.36
CA PHE A 328 -7.69 11.13 -10.59
C PHE A 328 -7.46 12.49 -11.26
N ALA A 329 -8.33 12.87 -12.20
CA ALA A 329 -8.26 14.20 -12.83
C ALA A 329 -8.54 15.34 -11.84
N GLN A 330 -9.28 15.06 -10.75
CA GLN A 330 -9.61 16.01 -9.69
C GLN A 330 -9.37 15.35 -8.31
N THR A 331 -9.51 16.12 -7.24
CA THR A 331 -9.48 15.56 -5.87
C THR A 331 -10.59 14.51 -5.70
N PRO A 332 -10.26 13.29 -5.28
CA PRO A 332 -11.22 12.20 -5.21
C PRO A 332 -12.29 12.46 -4.14
N THR A 333 -13.52 12.11 -4.47
CA THR A 333 -14.68 12.11 -3.58
C THR A 333 -14.56 11.05 -2.48
N ALA A 334 -15.37 11.16 -1.43
CA ALA A 334 -15.44 10.15 -0.37
C ALA A 334 -15.81 8.76 -0.90
N VAL A 335 -16.63 8.69 -1.96
CA VAL A 335 -17.02 7.43 -2.61
C VAL A 335 -15.84 6.80 -3.34
N GLU A 336 -15.09 7.57 -4.13
CA GLU A 336 -13.91 7.08 -4.84
C GLU A 336 -12.82 6.65 -3.86
N HIS A 337 -12.60 7.42 -2.79
CA HIS A 337 -11.67 7.04 -1.73
C HIS A 337 -12.06 5.72 -1.07
N ASN A 338 -13.35 5.51 -0.79
CA ASN A 338 -13.86 4.25 -0.24
C ASN A 338 -13.58 3.06 -1.19
N LEU A 339 -13.80 3.23 -2.50
CA LEU A 339 -13.53 2.19 -3.49
C LEU A 339 -12.04 1.82 -3.55
N VAL A 340 -11.16 2.82 -3.52
CA VAL A 340 -9.70 2.59 -3.48
C VAL A 340 -9.31 1.84 -2.20
N ALA A 341 -9.83 2.25 -1.04
CA ALA A 341 -9.56 1.58 0.23
C ALA A 341 -10.05 0.13 0.24
N THR A 342 -11.25 -0.14 -0.29
CA THR A 342 -11.78 -1.50 -0.42
C THR A 342 -10.92 -2.34 -1.36
N ALA A 343 -10.55 -1.81 -2.54
CA ALA A 343 -9.68 -2.52 -3.48
C ALA A 343 -8.30 -2.82 -2.88
N LEU A 344 -7.71 -1.87 -2.14
CA LEU A 344 -6.44 -2.05 -1.43
C LEU A 344 -6.54 -3.20 -0.42
N GLY A 345 -7.57 -3.21 0.43
CA GLY A 345 -7.78 -4.29 1.41
C GLY A 345 -7.97 -5.66 0.75
N LEU A 346 -8.67 -5.73 -0.38
CA LEU A 346 -8.83 -6.97 -1.14
C LEU A 346 -7.51 -7.43 -1.78
N LEU A 347 -6.72 -6.49 -2.32
CA LEU A 347 -5.38 -6.79 -2.85
C LEU A 347 -4.45 -7.31 -1.75
N GLU A 348 -4.50 -6.76 -0.55
CA GLU A 348 -3.75 -7.26 0.61
C GLU A 348 -4.18 -8.68 1.00
N VAL A 349 -5.49 -8.98 0.99
CA VAL A 349 -6.01 -10.33 1.26
C VAL A 349 -5.54 -11.33 0.20
N VAL A 350 -5.66 -10.98 -1.09
CA VAL A 350 -5.20 -11.80 -2.21
C VAL A 350 -3.69 -12.05 -2.13
N ALA A 351 -2.93 -11.00 -1.81
CA ALA A 351 -1.50 -11.09 -1.67
C ALA A 351 -1.12 -11.96 -0.46
N ARG A 352 -1.85 -11.85 0.67
CA ARG A 352 -1.70 -12.73 1.83
C ARG A 352 -2.04 -14.18 1.49
N GLN A 353 -3.07 -14.48 0.72
CA GLN A 353 -3.38 -15.85 0.31
C GLN A 353 -2.26 -16.47 -0.55
N LYS A 354 -1.69 -15.70 -1.50
CA LYS A 354 -0.54 -16.17 -2.31
C LYS A 354 0.70 -16.43 -1.46
N VAL A 355 0.87 -15.65 -0.42
CA VAL A 355 2.00 -15.68 0.50
C VAL A 355 1.83 -16.75 1.58
N SER A 356 0.61 -16.99 2.09
CA SER A 356 0.29 -17.90 3.19
C SER A 356 -0.34 -19.23 2.74
N GLY A 357 -0.52 -19.46 1.44
CA GLY A 357 -0.97 -20.75 0.91
C GLY A 357 0.02 -21.88 1.28
N SER A 358 -0.45 -23.15 1.24
CA SER A 358 0.39 -24.30 1.58
C SER A 358 1.71 -24.24 0.80
N PHE A 359 2.81 -24.08 1.54
CA PHE A 359 4.15 -24.09 0.97
C PHE A 359 4.56 -25.49 0.54
N ALA A 360 3.89 -26.53 1.03
CA ALA A 360 4.31 -27.91 0.85
C ALA A 360 4.45 -28.33 -0.63
N PRO A 361 3.52 -28.02 -1.57
CA PRO A 361 3.69 -28.42 -2.97
C PRO A 361 4.89 -27.74 -3.64
N THR A 362 5.15 -26.49 -3.31
CA THR A 362 6.22 -25.69 -3.91
C THR A 362 7.58 -25.99 -3.27
N GLN A 363 7.61 -26.26 -1.96
CA GLN A 363 8.79 -26.79 -1.29
C GLN A 363 9.14 -28.18 -1.80
N LEU A 364 8.15 -29.08 -1.93
CA LEU A 364 8.34 -30.42 -2.49
C LEU A 364 8.82 -30.33 -3.94
N ALA A 365 8.19 -29.49 -4.78
CA ALA A 365 8.67 -29.27 -6.15
C ALA A 365 10.10 -28.74 -6.19
N SER A 366 10.45 -27.77 -5.33
CA SER A 366 11.82 -27.24 -5.26
C SER A 366 12.81 -28.32 -4.82
N SER A 367 12.49 -29.10 -3.78
CA SER A 367 13.33 -30.20 -3.30
C SER A 367 13.49 -31.31 -4.34
N LEU A 368 12.42 -31.65 -5.07
CA LEU A 368 12.48 -32.61 -6.18
C LEU A 368 13.29 -32.09 -7.35
N LEU A 369 13.13 -30.83 -7.75
CA LEU A 369 13.89 -30.22 -8.85
C LEU A 369 15.38 -30.09 -8.53
N LEU A 370 15.72 -29.76 -7.28
CA LEU A 370 17.11 -29.67 -6.82
C LEU A 370 17.76 -31.04 -6.58
N GLY A 371 16.96 -32.09 -6.33
CA GLY A 371 17.42 -33.47 -6.17
C GLY A 371 17.36 -34.31 -7.46
N SER A 372 16.58 -33.87 -8.45
CA SER A 372 16.43 -34.56 -9.74
C SER A 372 17.72 -34.43 -10.56
N ARG A 373 18.03 -35.49 -11.31
CA ARG A 373 19.05 -35.48 -12.37
C ARG A 373 18.47 -35.82 -13.74
N SER A 374 17.15 -35.75 -13.88
CA SER A 374 16.43 -36.10 -15.10
C SER A 374 16.13 -34.87 -15.95
N ALA A 375 16.06 -35.08 -17.27
CA ALA A 375 15.58 -34.06 -18.20
C ALA A 375 14.13 -33.65 -17.90
N LEU A 376 13.79 -32.41 -18.22
CA LEU A 376 12.43 -31.88 -18.09
C LEU A 376 11.70 -31.95 -19.43
N ASP A 377 10.45 -32.41 -19.42
CA ASP A 377 9.57 -32.30 -20.58
C ASP A 377 9.06 -30.85 -20.79
N GLU A 378 8.43 -30.61 -21.93
CA GLU A 378 7.93 -29.27 -22.31
C GLU A 378 6.88 -28.71 -21.32
N GLN A 379 6.08 -29.59 -20.70
CA GLN A 379 5.08 -29.17 -19.71
C GLN A 379 5.77 -28.75 -18.41
N GLN A 380 6.75 -29.52 -17.95
CA GLN A 380 7.56 -29.24 -16.77
C GLN A 380 8.38 -27.97 -16.94
N LEU A 381 8.95 -27.72 -18.13
CA LEU A 381 9.63 -26.47 -18.44
C LEU A 381 8.70 -25.26 -18.37
N ARG A 382 7.48 -25.37 -18.93
CA ARG A 382 6.46 -24.31 -18.82
C ARG A 382 6.11 -24.03 -17.37
N LEU A 383 5.90 -25.06 -16.55
CA LEU A 383 5.60 -24.91 -15.12
C LEU A 383 6.77 -24.30 -14.34
N LEU A 384 8.01 -24.67 -14.66
CA LEU A 384 9.21 -24.10 -14.06
C LEU A 384 9.33 -22.59 -14.34
N ILE A 385 9.13 -22.18 -15.59
CA ILE A 385 9.14 -20.77 -16.01
C ILE A 385 8.04 -19.99 -15.28
N GLN A 386 6.82 -20.52 -15.23
CA GLN A 386 5.70 -19.88 -14.51
C GLN A 386 5.95 -19.77 -13.01
N SER A 387 6.62 -20.76 -12.42
CA SER A 387 6.90 -20.81 -10.98
C SER A 387 8.04 -19.89 -10.55
N THR A 388 8.91 -19.51 -11.49
CA THR A 388 10.09 -18.64 -11.25
C THR A 388 9.89 -17.18 -11.68
N GLY A 389 8.66 -16.80 -12.09
CA GLY A 389 8.22 -15.40 -12.14
C GLY A 389 8.69 -14.54 -13.33
N GLY A 390 9.33 -15.13 -14.35
CA GLY A 390 9.94 -14.34 -15.43
C GLY A 390 9.85 -14.94 -16.83
N ALA A 391 10.11 -14.08 -17.82
CA ALA A 391 10.25 -14.43 -19.24
C ALA A 391 11.71 -14.74 -19.63
N GLN A 392 12.64 -14.65 -18.68
CA GLN A 392 14.04 -14.94 -18.92
C GLN A 392 14.24 -16.45 -19.04
N ARG A 393 15.06 -16.87 -20.01
CA ARG A 393 15.42 -18.27 -20.22
C ARG A 393 16.67 -18.68 -19.43
N GLN A 394 17.00 -17.96 -18.37
CA GLN A 394 18.12 -18.29 -17.49
C GLN A 394 17.62 -18.47 -16.05
N ILE A 395 18.06 -19.56 -15.43
CA ILE A 395 17.73 -19.91 -14.05
C ILE A 395 19.01 -20.01 -13.20
N ARG A 396 18.87 -19.69 -11.92
CA ARG A 396 19.92 -19.76 -10.91
C ARG A 396 19.38 -20.42 -9.66
N VAL A 397 20.28 -20.98 -8.87
CA VAL A 397 20.01 -21.39 -7.49
C VAL A 397 20.66 -20.38 -6.56
N ALA A 398 19.90 -19.86 -5.61
CA ALA A 398 20.40 -19.06 -4.50
C ALA A 398 20.43 -19.91 -3.23
N ALA A 399 21.60 -20.04 -2.62
CA ALA A 399 21.78 -20.60 -1.28
C ALA A 399 21.81 -19.47 -0.26
N ILE A 400 20.89 -19.50 0.68
CA ILE A 400 20.55 -18.36 1.53
C ILE A 400 20.83 -18.73 2.99
N ALA A 401 21.55 -17.85 3.66
CA ALA A 401 21.83 -17.92 5.09
C ALA A 401 21.22 -16.72 5.82
N GLN A 402 20.82 -16.94 7.07
CA GLN A 402 20.36 -15.87 7.96
C GLN A 402 21.56 -15.28 8.68
N GLN A 403 21.65 -13.95 8.74
CA GLN A 403 22.75 -13.27 9.46
C GLN A 403 22.66 -13.46 10.97
N SER A 404 21.45 -13.61 11.50
CA SER A 404 21.18 -13.87 12.91
C SER A 404 19.99 -14.84 12.98
N PRO A 405 20.24 -16.15 13.12
CA PRO A 405 19.18 -17.13 13.23
C PRO A 405 18.37 -16.84 14.51
N ASP A 406 17.13 -16.42 14.31
CA ASP A 406 16.18 -16.15 15.39
C ASP A 406 15.39 -17.45 15.64
N PRO A 407 15.57 -18.12 16.80
CA PRO A 407 14.92 -19.39 17.09
C PRO A 407 13.39 -19.29 17.20
N GLU A 408 12.83 -18.08 17.39
CA GLU A 408 11.39 -17.84 17.40
C GLU A 408 10.82 -17.50 16.01
N SER A 409 11.68 -17.40 14.98
CA SER A 409 11.27 -16.96 13.65
C SER A 409 10.44 -18.01 12.92
N ASN A 410 9.25 -17.59 12.46
CA ASN A 410 8.35 -18.49 11.74
C ASN A 410 8.90 -18.81 10.34
N PHE A 411 9.13 -20.09 10.07
CA PHE A 411 9.56 -20.61 8.77
C PHE A 411 8.75 -20.09 7.57
N ALA A 412 7.43 -19.94 7.74
CA ALA A 412 6.54 -19.38 6.73
C ALA A 412 6.92 -17.96 6.32
N HIS A 413 7.43 -17.16 7.27
CA HIS A 413 7.85 -15.79 7.04
C HIS A 413 9.13 -15.74 6.20
N HIS A 414 10.13 -16.57 6.50
CA HIS A 414 11.36 -16.63 5.70
C HIS A 414 11.05 -16.97 4.23
N ILE A 415 10.20 -17.98 4.00
CA ILE A 415 9.79 -18.35 2.65
C ILE A 415 9.07 -17.19 1.96
N THR A 416 8.11 -16.56 2.65
CA THR A 416 7.38 -15.40 2.13
C THR A 416 8.30 -14.29 1.65
N THR A 417 9.22 -13.88 2.52
CA THR A 417 10.14 -12.77 2.26
C THR A 417 11.06 -13.09 1.10
N LEU A 418 11.63 -14.30 1.08
CA LEU A 418 12.52 -14.74 0.00
C LEU A 418 11.80 -14.91 -1.35
N ARG A 419 10.55 -15.36 -1.35
CA ARG A 419 9.73 -15.42 -2.56
C ARG A 419 9.51 -14.03 -3.17
N SER A 420 9.30 -13.01 -2.33
CA SER A 420 9.17 -11.62 -2.78
C SER A 420 10.50 -11.07 -3.28
N LEU A 421 11.58 -11.23 -2.51
CA LEU A 421 12.90 -10.70 -2.85
C LEU A 421 13.51 -11.33 -4.11
N LEU A 422 13.29 -12.64 -4.30
CA LEU A 422 13.85 -13.40 -5.42
C LEU A 422 12.84 -13.66 -6.54
N GLU A 423 11.68 -12.99 -6.50
CA GLU A 423 10.60 -13.09 -7.50
C GLU A 423 10.23 -14.53 -7.91
N THR A 424 10.26 -15.48 -6.97
CA THR A 424 10.05 -16.91 -7.25
C THR A 424 9.08 -17.54 -6.27
N ARG A 425 8.39 -18.61 -6.67
CA ARG A 425 7.60 -19.47 -5.75
C ARG A 425 8.40 -20.64 -5.21
N LEU A 426 9.52 -20.95 -5.85
CA LEU A 426 10.33 -22.13 -5.60
C LEU A 426 11.41 -21.84 -4.55
N VAL A 427 10.97 -21.77 -3.30
CA VAL A 427 11.84 -21.67 -2.12
C VAL A 427 11.59 -22.89 -1.26
N SER A 428 12.67 -23.60 -0.90
CA SER A 428 12.64 -24.75 0.02
C SER A 428 13.66 -24.60 1.14
N SER A 429 13.45 -25.38 2.19
CA SER A 429 14.47 -25.61 3.21
C SER A 429 15.13 -26.95 3.02
N SER A 430 16.44 -26.97 3.21
CA SER A 430 17.29 -28.14 3.23
C SER A 430 18.11 -28.09 4.52
N GLY A 431 17.56 -28.61 5.61
CA GLY A 431 18.15 -28.50 6.95
C GLY A 431 18.05 -27.08 7.50
N GLU A 432 19.19 -26.48 7.84
CA GLU A 432 19.28 -25.08 8.33
C GLU A 432 19.42 -24.05 7.19
N GLN A 433 19.47 -24.51 5.93
CA GLN A 433 19.74 -23.66 4.78
C GLN A 433 18.50 -23.49 3.91
N LEU A 434 18.29 -22.27 3.44
CA LEU A 434 17.21 -21.93 2.51
C LEU A 434 17.75 -21.95 1.07
N LEU A 435 17.02 -22.57 0.16
CA LEU A 435 17.35 -22.63 -1.26
C LEU A 435 16.23 -22.00 -2.06
N ALA A 436 16.58 -21.23 -3.07
CA ALA A 436 15.63 -20.66 -4.00
C ALA A 436 16.04 -20.89 -5.45
N LEU A 437 15.11 -21.34 -6.27
CA LEU A 437 15.25 -21.37 -7.72
C LEU A 437 14.70 -20.06 -8.28
N THR A 438 15.53 -19.23 -8.90
CA THR A 438 15.14 -17.88 -9.30
C THR A 438 15.68 -17.51 -10.69
N GLN A 439 14.97 -16.64 -11.39
CA GLN A 439 15.47 -15.96 -12.59
C GLN A 439 16.07 -14.59 -12.26
N ALA A 440 15.97 -14.11 -11.03
CA ALA A 440 16.50 -12.83 -10.61
C ALA A 440 18.03 -12.78 -10.81
N ALA A 441 18.50 -11.79 -11.57
CA ALA A 441 19.91 -11.57 -11.78
C ALA A 441 20.54 -10.91 -10.53
N PRO A 442 21.65 -11.45 -10.01
CA PRO A 442 22.37 -10.85 -8.90
C PRO A 442 22.83 -9.44 -9.25
N ASN A 443 22.51 -8.47 -8.41
CA ASN A 443 22.92 -7.08 -8.58
C ASN A 443 23.03 -6.38 -7.21
N PRO A 444 23.74 -5.24 -7.11
CA PRO A 444 23.95 -4.55 -5.83
C PRO A 444 22.65 -4.17 -5.10
N HIS A 445 21.58 -3.83 -5.82
CA HIS A 445 20.29 -3.49 -5.21
C HIS A 445 19.62 -4.72 -4.59
N LEU A 446 19.65 -5.87 -5.25
CA LEU A 446 19.13 -7.12 -4.72
C LEU A 446 19.91 -7.55 -3.47
N PHE A 447 21.24 -7.43 -3.48
CA PHE A 447 22.09 -7.74 -2.34
C PHE A 447 21.76 -6.86 -1.14
N LYS A 448 21.65 -5.55 -1.35
CA LYS A 448 21.25 -4.61 -0.29
C LYS A 448 19.89 -4.97 0.30
N ARG A 449 18.89 -5.29 -0.53
CA ARG A 449 17.56 -5.70 -0.05
C ARG A 449 17.57 -7.02 0.73
N LEU A 450 18.42 -7.96 0.36
CA LEU A 450 18.61 -9.20 1.13
C LEU A 450 19.23 -8.90 2.49
N GLU A 451 20.27 -8.05 2.52
CA GLU A 451 20.95 -7.61 3.73
C GLU A 451 20.01 -6.83 4.67
N ASP A 452 19.25 -5.87 4.14
CA ASP A 452 18.23 -5.11 4.89
C ASP A 452 17.15 -6.03 5.47
N ALA A 453 16.88 -7.17 4.82
CA ALA A 453 15.94 -8.18 5.29
C ALA A 453 16.59 -9.24 6.22
N GLY A 454 17.89 -9.13 6.52
CA GLY A 454 18.62 -10.02 7.43
C GLY A 454 19.16 -11.30 6.78
N TYR A 455 19.26 -11.36 5.45
CA TYR A 455 19.73 -12.51 4.69
C TYR A 455 21.02 -12.21 3.93
N LEU A 456 21.79 -13.26 3.68
CA LEU A 456 22.89 -13.29 2.72
C LEU A 456 22.63 -14.41 1.73
N ALA A 457 22.97 -14.20 0.46
CA ALA A 457 22.76 -15.20 -0.57
C ALA A 457 24.01 -15.41 -1.43
N ALA A 458 24.31 -16.68 -1.71
CA ALA A 458 25.24 -17.10 -2.73
C ALA A 458 24.46 -17.56 -3.96
N PHE A 459 24.69 -16.94 -5.11
CA PHE A 459 24.03 -17.29 -6.36
C PHE A 459 24.93 -18.19 -7.22
N SER A 460 24.34 -19.24 -7.80
CA SER A 460 25.00 -20.06 -8.82
C SER A 460 25.21 -19.28 -10.11
N HIS A 461 26.00 -19.86 -11.03
CA HIS A 461 26.03 -19.44 -12.43
C HIS A 461 24.64 -19.52 -13.07
N PRO A 462 24.37 -18.70 -14.10
CA PRO A 462 23.13 -18.83 -14.86
C PRO A 462 23.19 -20.09 -15.73
N ALA A 463 22.10 -20.85 -15.75
CA ALA A 463 21.89 -21.96 -16.69
C ALA A 463 20.69 -21.69 -17.60
N ALA A 464 20.74 -22.19 -18.83
CA ALA A 464 19.61 -22.09 -19.73
C ALA A 464 18.43 -22.94 -19.24
N VAL A 465 17.20 -22.43 -19.43
CA VAL A 465 15.98 -23.19 -19.17
C VAL A 465 15.61 -23.98 -20.42
N ASP A 466 16.25 -25.13 -20.59
CA ASP A 466 16.04 -26.09 -21.67
C ASP A 466 15.74 -27.51 -21.10
N GLU A 467 15.57 -28.52 -21.96
CA GLU A 467 15.30 -29.90 -21.55
C GLU A 467 16.33 -30.46 -20.56
N ARG A 468 17.57 -29.94 -20.56
CA ARG A 468 18.65 -30.34 -19.65
C ARG A 468 18.67 -29.53 -18.35
N ALA A 469 17.77 -28.57 -18.18
CA ALA A 469 17.67 -27.80 -16.95
C ALA A 469 17.56 -28.73 -15.74
N GLY A 470 16.68 -29.73 -15.79
CA GLY A 470 16.45 -30.67 -14.68
C GLY A 470 17.69 -31.48 -14.26
N SER A 471 18.65 -31.73 -15.16
CA SER A 471 19.90 -32.41 -14.81
C SER A 471 20.98 -31.47 -14.27
N SER A 472 20.89 -30.16 -14.57
CA SER A 472 21.84 -29.14 -14.12
C SER A 472 21.47 -28.47 -12.79
N LEU A 473 20.20 -28.44 -12.40
CA LEU A 473 19.72 -27.73 -11.20
C LEU A 473 20.39 -28.21 -9.91
N GLY A 474 20.63 -29.52 -9.78
CA GLY A 474 21.35 -30.07 -8.63
C GLY A 474 22.81 -29.59 -8.55
N ASP A 475 23.49 -29.47 -9.68
CA ASP A 475 24.89 -29.00 -9.72
C ASP A 475 24.98 -27.50 -9.42
N LEU A 476 24.02 -26.70 -9.89
CA LEU A 476 23.87 -25.30 -9.51
C LEU A 476 23.63 -25.14 -8.01
N ALA A 477 22.84 -26.04 -7.41
CA ALA A 477 22.57 -26.03 -5.98
C ALA A 477 23.83 -26.33 -5.16
N ILE A 478 24.62 -27.32 -5.58
CA ILE A 478 25.91 -27.64 -4.97
C ILE A 478 26.84 -26.44 -5.06
N GLN A 479 26.93 -25.79 -6.22
CA GLN A 479 27.76 -24.61 -6.42
C GLN A 479 27.35 -23.44 -5.52
N ALA A 480 26.06 -23.13 -5.43
CA ALA A 480 25.56 -22.08 -4.54
C ALA A 480 25.85 -22.41 -3.06
N LYS A 481 25.60 -23.65 -2.64
CA LYS A 481 25.88 -24.12 -1.28
C LYS A 481 27.36 -24.06 -0.91
N ALA A 482 28.26 -24.35 -1.85
CA ALA A 482 29.70 -24.32 -1.61
C ALA A 482 30.23 -22.94 -1.21
N LEU A 483 29.51 -21.87 -1.57
CA LEU A 483 29.87 -20.49 -1.23
C LEU A 483 29.29 -20.02 0.11
N LEU A 484 28.44 -20.82 0.79
CA LEU A 484 27.82 -20.44 2.07
C LEU A 484 28.83 -20.10 3.18
N PRO A 485 29.91 -20.89 3.40
CA PRO A 485 30.91 -20.54 4.40
C PRO A 485 31.55 -19.18 4.15
N ARG A 486 31.77 -18.86 2.87
CA ARG A 486 32.41 -17.62 2.44
C ARG A 486 31.50 -16.40 2.59
N ILE A 487 30.22 -16.48 2.23
CA ILE A 487 29.29 -15.35 2.43
C ILE A 487 29.07 -15.05 3.92
N LEU A 488 29.10 -16.06 4.78
CA LEU A 488 28.92 -15.91 6.23
C LEU A 488 30.12 -15.21 6.87
N GLU A 489 31.33 -15.55 6.45
CA GLU A 489 32.57 -14.93 6.91
C GLU A 489 32.72 -13.50 6.36
N GLU A 490 32.56 -13.30 5.04
CA GLU A 490 32.68 -11.99 4.41
C GLU A 490 31.46 -11.07 4.69
N ARG A 491 30.39 -11.59 5.29
CA ARG A 491 29.11 -10.93 5.58
C ARG A 491 28.51 -10.17 4.39
N ARG A 492 28.64 -10.74 3.19
CA ARG A 492 28.11 -10.17 1.94
C ARG A 492 27.60 -11.24 1.00
N SER A 493 26.59 -10.88 0.20
CA SER A 493 26.09 -11.76 -0.85
C SER A 493 27.09 -11.87 -2.02
N LEU A 494 27.14 -13.03 -2.68
CA LEU A 494 28.09 -13.32 -3.77
C LEU A 494 27.40 -13.89 -5.01
N ASP A 495 27.92 -13.55 -6.18
CA ASP A 495 27.54 -14.17 -7.47
C ASP A 495 28.69 -15.04 -7.98
N ALA A 496 28.46 -16.35 -8.11
CA ALA A 496 29.46 -17.28 -8.62
C ALA A 496 29.96 -16.92 -10.02
N ALA A 497 29.15 -16.24 -10.84
CA ALA A 497 29.56 -15.79 -12.17
C ALA A 497 30.63 -14.69 -12.16
N GLN A 498 30.77 -13.96 -11.04
CA GLN A 498 31.79 -12.91 -10.86
C GLN A 498 33.07 -13.44 -10.19
N LEU A 499 33.07 -14.70 -9.74
CA LEU A 499 34.22 -15.31 -9.09
C LEU A 499 35.13 -16.02 -10.10
N PRO A 500 36.47 -15.97 -9.92
CA PRO A 500 37.39 -16.79 -10.70
C PRO A 500 37.05 -18.28 -10.55
N ARG A 501 37.12 -19.03 -11.65
CA ARG A 501 36.91 -20.49 -11.66
C ARG A 501 38.13 -21.23 -11.11
N THR A 502 38.34 -21.13 -9.80
CA THR A 502 39.47 -21.73 -9.08
C THR A 502 38.97 -22.38 -7.79
N PHE A 503 39.68 -23.38 -7.27
CA PHE A 503 39.32 -23.96 -5.97
C PHE A 503 39.40 -22.94 -4.82
N ALA A 504 40.36 -22.01 -4.89
CA ALA A 504 40.53 -20.95 -3.91
C ALA A 504 39.29 -20.04 -3.78
N SER A 505 38.49 -19.87 -4.83
CA SER A 505 37.30 -19.01 -4.78
C SER A 505 36.14 -19.60 -4.00
N LEU A 506 36.18 -20.89 -3.69
CA LEU A 506 35.18 -21.57 -2.85
C LEU A 506 35.53 -21.57 -1.36
N LEU A 507 36.76 -21.18 -1.00
CA LEU A 507 37.24 -21.27 0.38
C LEU A 507 36.96 -19.98 1.16
N PRO A 508 36.64 -20.06 2.48
CA PRO A 508 36.60 -18.89 3.36
C PRO A 508 37.97 -18.23 3.46
N GLN A 509 38.04 -16.91 3.39
CA GLN A 509 39.26 -16.14 3.33
C GLN A 509 40.03 -16.12 4.66
N GLU A 510 39.40 -15.88 5.81
CA GLU A 510 40.11 -15.82 7.11
C GLU A 510 40.59 -17.21 7.53
N ALA A 511 39.73 -18.22 7.41
CA ALA A 511 40.14 -19.60 7.69
C ALA A 511 41.29 -20.07 6.77
N SER A 512 41.25 -19.69 5.49
CA SER A 512 42.32 -20.03 4.53
C SER A 512 43.60 -19.25 4.80
N MET A 513 43.52 -17.97 5.18
CA MET A 513 44.68 -17.17 5.59
C MET A 513 45.33 -17.77 6.83
N GLN A 514 44.55 -18.12 7.85
CA GLN A 514 45.07 -18.73 9.08
C GLN A 514 45.80 -20.05 8.80
N LEU A 515 45.23 -20.91 7.96
CA LEU A 515 45.88 -22.15 7.54
C LEU A 515 47.14 -21.87 6.71
N ALA A 516 47.10 -20.89 5.80
CA ALA A 516 48.25 -20.49 5.01
C ALA A 516 49.41 -19.96 5.88
N GLU A 517 49.09 -19.13 6.88
CA GLU A 517 50.06 -18.62 7.86
C GLU A 517 50.67 -19.74 8.70
N GLN A 518 49.86 -20.71 9.15
CA GLN A 518 50.36 -21.90 9.86
C GLN A 518 51.28 -22.73 8.97
N ARG A 519 50.90 -22.94 7.70
CA ARG A 519 51.69 -23.72 6.73
C ARG A 519 52.98 -23.01 6.33
N LEU A 520 53.02 -21.69 6.35
CA LEU A 520 54.20 -20.88 5.98
C LEU A 520 54.92 -20.28 7.19
N ALA A 521 54.57 -20.68 8.42
CA ALA A 521 55.03 -20.06 9.66
C ALA A 521 56.56 -19.96 9.77
N GLY A 522 57.28 -21.02 9.38
CA GLY A 522 58.75 -21.04 9.42
C GLY A 522 59.41 -20.00 8.51
N VAL A 523 58.78 -19.65 7.39
CA VAL A 523 59.23 -18.59 6.48
C VAL A 523 58.74 -17.21 6.95
N LEU A 524 57.48 -17.12 7.42
CA LEU A 524 56.88 -15.87 7.89
C LEU A 524 57.52 -15.31 9.16
N ALA A 525 58.08 -16.17 10.01
CA ALA A 525 58.79 -15.78 11.24
C ALA A 525 60.17 -15.14 10.96
N LEU A 526 60.67 -15.17 9.72
CA LEU A 526 61.95 -14.58 9.37
C LEU A 526 61.89 -13.04 9.32
N PRO A 527 63.03 -12.34 9.47
CA PRO A 527 63.10 -10.89 9.24
C PRO A 527 62.62 -10.51 7.84
N ALA A 528 61.96 -9.35 7.70
CA ALA A 528 61.24 -8.93 6.48
C ALA A 528 62.04 -9.15 5.19
N ALA A 529 63.28 -8.66 5.12
CA ALA A 529 64.12 -8.80 3.92
C ALA A 529 64.34 -10.27 3.49
N ARG A 530 64.49 -11.19 4.45
CA ARG A 530 64.70 -12.62 4.14
C ARG A 530 63.37 -13.32 3.87
N ARG A 531 62.32 -12.99 4.62
CA ARG A 531 60.96 -13.49 4.40
C ARG A 531 60.49 -13.16 2.98
N ASP A 532 60.59 -11.90 2.58
CA ASP A 532 60.07 -11.41 1.30
C ASP A 532 60.85 -12.02 0.12
N LEU A 533 62.18 -12.15 0.26
CA LEU A 533 63.01 -12.89 -0.69
C LEU A 533 62.57 -14.35 -0.82
N TYR A 534 62.35 -15.05 0.30
CA TYR A 534 62.00 -16.46 0.28
C TYR A 534 60.59 -16.70 -0.28
N LEU A 535 59.62 -15.83 0.03
CA LEU A 535 58.29 -15.86 -0.57
C LEU A 535 58.33 -15.57 -2.08
N ALA A 536 59.15 -14.62 -2.52
CA ALA A 536 59.33 -14.32 -3.94
C ALA A 536 59.96 -15.51 -4.70
N VAL A 537 61.02 -16.09 -4.15
CA VAL A 537 61.68 -17.29 -4.72
C VAL A 537 60.72 -18.48 -4.76
N LEU A 538 59.98 -18.73 -3.68
CA LEU A 538 59.03 -19.84 -3.61
C LEU A 538 57.89 -19.67 -4.62
N ARG A 539 57.29 -18.48 -4.74
CA ARG A 539 56.24 -18.21 -5.73
C ARG A 539 56.74 -18.38 -7.16
N ALA A 540 57.91 -17.83 -7.48
CA ALA A 540 58.50 -17.96 -8.80
C ALA A 540 58.81 -19.43 -9.15
N TRP A 541 59.32 -20.20 -8.18
CA TRP A 541 59.65 -21.60 -8.37
C TRP A 541 58.43 -22.50 -8.54
N LEU A 542 57.41 -22.31 -7.72
CA LEU A 542 56.14 -23.04 -7.84
C LEU A 542 55.40 -22.65 -9.13
N GLY A 543 55.41 -21.37 -9.49
CA GLY A 543 54.83 -20.88 -10.76
C GLY A 543 55.54 -21.42 -12.00
N ALA A 544 56.85 -21.65 -11.92
CA ALA A 544 57.66 -22.28 -12.97
C ALA A 544 57.65 -23.82 -12.92
N ASN A 545 56.71 -24.43 -12.18
CA ASN A 545 56.58 -25.88 -11.98
C ASN A 545 57.89 -26.56 -11.57
N GLY A 546 58.68 -25.90 -10.72
CA GLY A 546 59.95 -26.42 -10.20
C GLY A 546 61.18 -26.16 -11.08
N SER A 547 61.05 -25.42 -12.19
CA SER A 547 62.17 -25.13 -13.09
C SER A 547 63.18 -24.17 -12.48
N TRP A 548 64.42 -24.65 -12.28
CA TRP A 548 65.51 -23.86 -11.72
C TRP A 548 65.90 -22.66 -12.59
N ASP A 549 65.99 -22.85 -13.90
CA ASP A 549 66.49 -21.82 -14.82
C ASP A 549 65.44 -20.72 -15.07
N LEU A 550 64.15 -21.08 -15.16
CA LEU A 550 63.06 -20.10 -15.29
C LEU A 550 62.86 -19.31 -13.99
N THR A 551 63.04 -19.95 -12.84
CA THR A 551 62.99 -19.26 -11.54
C THR A 551 64.15 -18.27 -11.43
N ALA A 552 65.37 -18.71 -11.74
CA ALA A 552 66.59 -17.90 -11.70
C ALA A 552 66.47 -16.62 -12.54
N SER A 553 65.93 -16.71 -13.76
CA SER A 553 65.67 -15.54 -14.59
C SER A 553 64.58 -14.63 -14.01
N THR A 554 63.50 -15.20 -13.46
CA THR A 554 62.36 -14.45 -12.90
C THR A 554 62.75 -13.63 -11.67
N VAL A 555 63.54 -14.20 -10.75
CA VAL A 555 63.97 -13.49 -9.51
C VAL A 555 65.36 -12.85 -9.62
N SER A 556 65.99 -12.86 -10.80
CA SER A 556 67.35 -12.34 -11.03
C SER A 556 68.41 -12.92 -10.08
N LEU A 557 68.34 -14.22 -9.80
CA LEU A 557 69.32 -14.95 -8.97
C LEU A 557 70.03 -16.01 -9.80
N HIS A 558 71.25 -16.39 -9.40
CA HIS A 558 71.92 -17.53 -10.02
C HIS A 558 71.20 -18.84 -9.66
N ARG A 559 71.12 -19.80 -10.59
CA ARG A 559 70.42 -21.08 -10.41
C ARG A 559 70.84 -21.85 -9.14
N ASN A 560 72.11 -21.78 -8.76
CA ASN A 560 72.61 -22.44 -7.55
C ASN A 560 72.09 -21.77 -6.28
N SER A 561 71.87 -20.45 -6.31
CA SER A 561 71.26 -19.71 -5.20
C SER A 561 69.79 -20.07 -5.06
N VAL A 562 69.05 -20.19 -6.17
CA VAL A 562 67.65 -20.66 -6.15
C VAL A 562 67.54 -22.05 -5.52
N ARG A 563 68.40 -23.00 -5.94
CA ARG A 563 68.44 -24.35 -5.35
C ARG A 563 68.70 -24.31 -3.84
N ARG A 564 69.67 -23.52 -3.41
CA ARG A 564 69.97 -23.34 -1.98
C ARG A 564 68.77 -22.76 -1.23
N HIS A 565 68.15 -21.71 -1.75
CA HIS A 565 66.99 -21.06 -1.10
C HIS A 565 65.79 -22.00 -1.00
N ILE A 566 65.46 -22.74 -2.08
CA ILE A 566 64.38 -23.72 -2.06
C ILE A 566 64.68 -24.86 -1.07
N GLY A 567 65.92 -25.34 -0.99
CA GLY A 567 66.34 -26.32 0.03
C GLY A 567 66.13 -25.79 1.46
N THR A 568 66.59 -24.57 1.74
CA THR A 568 66.38 -23.93 3.05
C THR A 568 64.90 -23.70 3.36
N ILE A 569 64.07 -23.35 2.36
CA ILE A 569 62.62 -23.21 2.55
C ILE A 569 61.99 -24.56 2.91
N GLY A 570 62.39 -25.66 2.25
CA GLY A 570 61.93 -27.01 2.59
C GLY A 570 62.28 -27.40 4.03
N GLU A 571 63.49 -27.09 4.49
CA GLU A 571 63.93 -27.31 5.87
C GLU A 571 63.11 -26.49 6.89
N LEU A 572 62.88 -25.19 6.60
CA LEU A 572 62.11 -24.29 7.47
C LEU A 572 60.63 -24.66 7.59
N LEU A 573 60.07 -25.23 6.53
CA LEU A 573 58.68 -25.66 6.48
C LEU A 573 58.50 -27.13 6.89
N HIS A 574 59.59 -27.87 7.11
CA HIS A 574 59.60 -29.31 7.39
C HIS A 574 58.85 -30.15 6.34
N VAL A 575 59.06 -29.83 5.06
CA VAL A 575 58.37 -30.47 3.92
C VAL A 575 59.32 -30.82 2.78
N ASP A 576 58.98 -31.86 2.03
CA ASP A 576 59.67 -32.23 0.80
C ASP A 576 59.04 -31.54 -0.42
N LEU A 577 59.72 -30.53 -0.95
CA LEU A 577 59.27 -29.77 -2.14
C LEU A 577 59.35 -30.58 -3.44
N THR A 578 59.94 -31.78 -3.43
CA THR A 578 59.91 -32.69 -4.59
C THR A 578 58.54 -33.36 -4.77
N GLU A 579 57.71 -33.41 -3.74
CA GLU A 579 56.35 -33.94 -3.81
C GLU A 579 55.39 -32.96 -4.49
N ALA A 580 54.62 -33.45 -5.47
CA ALA A 580 53.68 -32.61 -6.22
C ALA A 580 52.52 -32.09 -5.35
N THR A 581 52.02 -32.91 -4.42
CA THR A 581 50.94 -32.54 -3.49
C THR A 581 51.35 -31.37 -2.60
N ILE A 582 52.56 -31.42 -2.04
CA ILE A 582 53.12 -30.35 -1.19
C ILE A 582 53.29 -29.06 -1.99
N ARG A 583 53.81 -29.13 -3.22
CA ARG A 583 53.91 -27.95 -4.10
C ARG A 583 52.55 -27.32 -4.37
N MET A 584 51.51 -28.13 -4.59
CA MET A 584 50.15 -27.64 -4.82
C MET A 584 49.57 -26.97 -3.58
N GLU A 585 49.72 -27.58 -2.40
CA GLU A 585 49.26 -27.00 -1.13
C GLU A 585 49.95 -25.66 -0.82
N LEU A 586 51.27 -25.57 -1.03
CA LEU A 586 52.02 -24.33 -0.82
C LEU A 586 51.65 -23.26 -1.84
N LEU A 587 51.43 -23.63 -3.11
CA LEU A 587 50.95 -22.69 -4.12
C LEU A 587 49.57 -22.13 -3.75
N LEU A 588 48.68 -22.97 -3.23
CA LEU A 588 47.37 -22.54 -2.72
C LEU A 588 47.52 -21.63 -1.48
N ALA A 589 48.34 -22.01 -0.50
CA ALA A 589 48.61 -21.18 0.68
C ALA A 589 49.14 -19.79 0.30
N LEU A 590 50.08 -19.73 -0.65
CA LEU A 590 50.64 -18.47 -1.15
C LEU A 590 49.61 -17.57 -1.83
N SER A 591 48.50 -18.12 -2.35
CA SER A 591 47.41 -17.33 -2.95
C SER A 591 46.60 -16.53 -1.92
N PHE A 592 46.64 -16.94 -0.64
CA PHE A 592 45.96 -16.25 0.47
C PHE A 592 46.87 -15.26 1.21
N ILE A 593 48.19 -15.36 1.07
CA ILE A 593 49.13 -14.41 1.70
C ILE A 593 49.35 -13.20 0.79
N LYS A 594 48.91 -12.01 1.24
CA LYS A 594 49.26 -10.74 0.58
C LYS A 594 50.74 -10.45 0.76
N THR A 595 51.43 -10.16 -0.35
CA THR A 595 52.76 -9.54 -0.28
C THR A 595 52.60 -8.10 0.18
N SER A 596 53.47 -7.66 1.09
CA SER A 596 53.65 -6.25 1.44
C SER A 596 54.06 -5.43 0.24
#